data_AF-A0A7C2ZY19-F1
#
_entry.id   AF-A0A7C2ZY19-F1
#
_cell.length_a   1.000
_cell.length_b   1.000
_cell.length_c   1.000
_cell.angle_alpha   90.00
_cell.angle_beta   90.00
_cell.angle_gamma   90.00
#
_symmetry.space_group_name_H-M   'P 1'
#
loop_
_entity.id
_entity.type
_entity.pdbx_description
1 polymer ?
#
loop_
_entity_poly.entity_id
_entity_poly.type
_entity_poly.pdbx_seq_one_letter_code
_entity_poly.pdbx_strand_id
1 'polypeptide(L)'
;MDKLPRQILAEKESVEIALSNLKGAIARKEKTIIELAAIGTFLHNIYNGIENILKQILKAKDVEVPKSDTWHKDLLNLSLSMGIISEGLSDELYEYLTFRHFFVHAYGFMLEETHLEDLADNIPETWAQFLSEAENFFEK
;
A
#
# COMPACT_ATOMS: atom_id res chain seq x y z
N MET A 1 21.70 -5.43 -10.28
CA MET A 1 21.95 -4.94 -8.90
C MET A 1 20.71 -4.18 -8.51
N ASP A 2 20.09 -4.58 -7.41
CA ASP A 2 18.90 -3.91 -6.88
C ASP A 2 19.26 -2.45 -6.56
N LYS A 3 18.57 -1.49 -7.19
CA LYS A 3 18.91 -0.06 -7.14
C LYS A 3 18.31 0.65 -5.93
N LEU A 4 17.40 -0.02 -5.23
CA LEU A 4 16.73 0.51 -4.06
C LEU A 4 17.63 0.42 -2.83
N PRO A 5 17.61 1.42 -1.93
CA PRO A 5 18.22 1.33 -0.61
C PRO A 5 17.81 0.05 0.14
N ARG A 6 18.73 -0.53 0.93
CA ARG A 6 18.48 -1.78 1.69
C ARG A 6 17.19 -1.76 2.52
N GLN A 7 16.83 -0.61 3.08
CA GLN A 7 15.60 -0.46 3.87
C GLN A 7 14.34 -0.62 3.01
N ILE A 8 14.36 -0.13 1.77
CA ILE A 8 13.26 -0.28 0.82
C ILE A 8 13.16 -1.74 0.35
N LEU A 9 14.28 -2.44 0.18
CA LEU A 9 14.28 -3.86 -0.18
C LEU A 9 13.65 -4.75 0.89
N ALA A 10 13.95 -4.48 2.16
CA ALA A 10 13.33 -5.21 3.27
C ALA A 10 11.81 -4.96 3.36
N GLU A 11 11.38 -3.72 3.09
CA GLU A 11 9.95 -3.39 3.05
C GLU A 11 9.26 -4.06 1.87
N LYS A 12 9.90 -4.06 0.68
CA LYS A 12 9.43 -4.77 -0.52
C LYS A 12 9.20 -6.26 -0.24
N GLU A 13 10.16 -6.94 0.38
CA GLU A 13 10.02 -8.36 0.75
C GLU A 13 8.83 -8.57 1.70
N SER A 14 8.64 -7.68 2.66
CA SER A 14 7.51 -7.74 3.60
C SER A 14 6.16 -7.59 2.89
N VAL A 15 6.08 -6.68 1.91
CA VAL A 15 4.87 -6.49 1.08
C VAL A 15 4.62 -7.70 0.17
N GLU A 16 5.66 -8.28 -0.42
CA GLU A 16 5.54 -9.48 -1.26
C GLU A 16 5.02 -10.69 -0.46
N ILE A 17 5.47 -10.85 0.79
CA ILE A 17 4.91 -11.84 1.72
C ILE A 17 3.43 -11.56 2.01
N ALA A 18 3.07 -10.30 2.26
CA ALA A 18 1.67 -9.92 2.49
C ALA A 18 0.77 -10.19 1.26
N LEU A 19 1.25 -9.92 0.05
CA LEU A 19 0.57 -10.25 -1.21
C LEU A 19 0.38 -11.76 -1.38
N SER A 20 1.40 -12.55 -1.06
CA SER A 20 1.30 -14.02 -1.08
C SER A 20 0.24 -14.54 -0.11
N ASN A 21 0.20 -13.99 1.10
CA ASN A 21 -0.80 -14.35 2.10
C ASN A 21 -2.21 -13.88 1.72
N LEU A 22 -2.35 -12.68 1.13
CA LEU A 22 -3.61 -12.17 0.59
C LEU A 22 -4.17 -13.13 -0.46
N LYS A 23 -3.34 -13.56 -1.42
CA LYS A 23 -3.73 -14.55 -2.43
C LYS A 23 -4.22 -15.85 -1.80
N GLY A 24 -3.53 -16.32 -0.76
CA GLY A 24 -3.95 -17.51 -0.01
C GLY A 24 -5.29 -17.33 0.72
N ALA A 25 -5.57 -16.14 1.25
CA ALA A 25 -6.82 -15.82 1.92
C ALA A 25 -8.00 -15.72 0.93
N ILE A 26 -7.81 -15.04 -0.20
CA ILE A 26 -8.81 -14.90 -1.26
C ILE A 26 -9.16 -16.25 -1.89
N ALA A 27 -8.18 -17.14 -2.05
CA ALA A 27 -8.39 -18.48 -2.62
C ALA A 27 -9.22 -19.42 -1.72
N ARG A 28 -9.60 -19.02 -0.50
CA ARG A 28 -10.43 -19.85 0.36
C ARG A 28 -11.86 -19.91 -0.15
N LYS A 29 -12.42 -21.12 -0.12
CA LYS A 29 -13.76 -21.41 -0.65
C LYS A 29 -14.88 -20.74 0.15
N GLU A 30 -14.72 -20.65 1.47
CA GLU A 30 -15.68 -20.00 2.36
C GLU A 30 -15.01 -18.77 2.95
N LYS A 31 -15.66 -17.61 2.80
CA LYS A 31 -15.18 -16.37 3.40
C LYS A 31 -16.06 -16.01 4.59
N THR A 32 -15.66 -16.50 5.76
CA THR A 32 -16.29 -16.07 7.01
C THR A 32 -15.71 -14.73 7.45
N ILE A 33 -16.21 -14.17 8.55
CA ILE A 33 -15.66 -12.96 9.17
C ILE A 33 -14.15 -13.10 9.45
N ILE A 34 -13.65 -14.32 9.70
CA ILE A 34 -12.23 -14.59 9.92
C ILE A 34 -11.42 -14.35 8.64
N GLU A 35 -11.86 -14.90 7.51
CA GLU A 35 -11.23 -14.68 6.21
C GLU A 35 -11.30 -13.22 5.79
N LEU A 36 -12.45 -12.56 5.95
CA LEU A 36 -12.61 -11.14 5.62
C LEU A 36 -11.68 -10.26 6.47
N ALA A 37 -11.58 -10.54 7.78
CA ALA A 37 -10.64 -9.83 8.65
C ALA A 37 -9.18 -10.06 8.24
N ALA A 38 -8.82 -11.27 7.82
CA ALA A 38 -7.48 -11.58 7.32
C ALA A 38 -7.17 -10.82 6.01
N ILE A 39 -8.11 -10.82 5.05
CA ILE A 39 -8.00 -10.08 3.78
C ILE A 39 -7.81 -8.59 4.06
N GLY A 40 -8.67 -8.00 4.88
CA GLY A 40 -8.56 -6.59 5.26
C GLY A 40 -7.23 -6.26 5.95
N THR A 41 -6.72 -7.17 6.79
CA THR A 41 -5.40 -7.02 7.42
C THR A 41 -4.27 -7.04 6.39
N PHE A 42 -4.31 -7.95 5.40
CA PHE A 42 -3.27 -8.01 4.38
C PHE A 42 -3.31 -6.78 3.46
N LEU A 43 -4.49 -6.33 3.02
CA LEU A 43 -4.64 -5.08 2.27
C LEU A 43 -4.08 -3.88 3.04
N HIS A 44 -4.42 -3.76 4.33
CA HIS A 44 -3.89 -2.73 5.20
C HIS A 44 -2.35 -2.79 5.30
N ASN A 45 -1.78 -3.99 5.47
CA ASN A 45 -0.34 -4.17 5.58
C ASN A 45 0.40 -3.82 4.29
N ILE A 46 -0.16 -4.19 3.13
CA ILE A 46 0.43 -3.84 1.82
C ILE A 46 0.47 -2.32 1.67
N TYR A 47 -0.64 -1.64 1.95
CA TYR A 47 -0.70 -0.17 1.87
C TYR A 47 0.27 0.50 2.86
N ASN A 48 0.34 0.03 4.11
CA ASN A 48 1.33 0.52 5.07
C ASN A 48 2.77 0.35 4.55
N GLY A 49 3.06 -0.75 3.86
CA GLY A 49 4.36 -0.98 3.24
C GLY A 49 4.69 0.02 2.13
N ILE A 50 3.71 0.36 1.31
CA ILE A 50 3.81 1.44 0.31
C ILE A 50 4.14 2.77 1.00
N GLU A 51 3.41 3.14 2.06
CA GLU A 51 3.69 4.36 2.83
C GLU A 51 5.10 4.35 3.42
N ASN A 52 5.54 3.22 3.97
CA ASN A 52 6.89 3.06 4.53
C ASN A 52 7.97 3.26 3.46
N ILE A 53 7.79 2.71 2.27
CA ILE A 53 8.70 2.94 1.14
C ILE A 53 8.71 4.42 0.77
N LEU A 54 7.56 5.07 0.60
CA LEU A 54 7.49 6.51 0.31
C LEU A 54 8.23 7.35 1.37
N LYS A 55 8.03 7.04 2.65
CA LYS A 55 8.76 7.67 3.76
C LYS A 55 10.28 7.50 3.63
N GLN A 56 10.76 6.32 3.26
CA GLN A 56 12.19 6.09 3.04
C GLN A 56 12.72 6.84 1.81
N ILE A 57 11.95 6.93 0.73
CA ILE A 57 12.32 7.70 -0.47
C ILE A 57 12.48 9.18 -0.13
N LEU A 58 11.49 9.78 0.56
CA LEU A 58 11.56 11.17 1.00
C LEU A 58 12.78 11.43 1.88
N LYS A 59 13.01 10.55 2.86
CA LYS A 59 14.18 10.63 3.74
C LYS A 59 15.50 10.54 2.97
N ALA A 60 15.59 9.70 1.95
CA ALA A 60 16.78 9.58 1.10
C ALA A 60 17.04 10.85 0.26
N LYS A 61 16.03 11.69 0.06
CA LYS A 61 16.13 13.00 -0.62
C LYS A 61 16.17 14.18 0.36
N ASP A 62 16.37 13.92 1.66
CA ASP A 62 16.40 14.93 2.73
C ASP A 62 15.10 15.76 2.82
N VAL A 63 13.96 15.16 2.45
CA VAL A 63 12.64 15.76 2.55
C VAL A 63 11.94 15.28 3.82
N GLU A 64 11.42 16.23 4.61
CA GLU A 64 10.70 15.92 5.84
C GLU A 64 9.34 15.26 5.54
N VAL A 65 9.04 14.17 6.24
CA VAL A 65 7.74 13.52 6.18
C VAL A 65 6.70 14.39 6.91
N PRO A 66 5.49 14.57 6.35
CA PRO A 66 4.42 15.31 7.03
C PRO A 66 4.10 14.77 8.43
N LYS A 67 3.75 15.67 9.35
CA LYS A 67 3.46 15.37 10.77
C LYS A 67 2.05 15.78 11.22
N SER A 68 1.19 16.12 10.27
CA SER A 68 -0.21 16.50 10.50
C SER A 68 -1.07 15.32 10.93
N ASP A 69 -2.29 15.59 11.42
CA ASP A 69 -3.29 14.55 11.66
C ASP A 69 -3.70 13.81 10.37
N THR A 70 -3.47 14.46 9.22
CA THR A 70 -3.71 13.94 7.86
C THR A 70 -2.44 13.46 7.17
N TRP A 71 -1.37 13.15 7.92
CA TRP A 71 -0.04 12.91 7.35
C TRP A 71 -0.02 11.83 6.26
N HIS A 72 -0.89 10.83 6.33
CA HIS A 72 -1.02 9.79 5.31
C HIS A 72 -1.39 10.36 3.94
N LYS A 73 -2.40 11.24 3.91
CA LYS A 73 -2.83 11.96 2.72
C LYS A 73 -1.75 12.91 2.23
N ASP A 74 -1.13 13.62 3.17
CA ASP A 74 -0.09 14.61 2.85
C ASP A 74 1.17 13.93 2.30
N LEU A 75 1.50 12.73 2.78
CA LEU A 75 2.57 11.90 2.25
C LEU A 75 2.32 11.57 0.77
N LEU A 76 1.11 11.10 0.44
CA LEU A 76 0.75 10.75 -0.93
C LEU A 76 0.82 11.95 -1.87
N ASN A 77 0.25 13.09 -1.45
CA ASN A 77 0.30 14.35 -2.21
C ASN A 77 1.74 14.85 -2.41
N LEU A 78 2.57 14.75 -1.38
CA LEU A 78 3.98 15.13 -1.47
C LEU A 78 4.72 14.22 -2.46
N SER A 79 4.51 12.90 -2.38
CA SER A 79 5.10 11.94 -3.31
C SER A 79 4.70 12.20 -4.77
N LEU A 80 3.43 12.55 -5.01
CA LEU A 80 2.97 12.99 -6.33
C LEU A 80 3.67 14.27 -6.78
N SER A 81 3.71 15.30 -5.92
CA SER A 81 4.33 16.60 -6.26
C SER A 81 5.83 16.51 -6.57
N MET A 82 6.51 15.54 -5.97
CA MET A 82 7.93 15.26 -6.21
C MET A 82 8.17 14.37 -7.44
N GLY A 83 7.11 13.86 -8.07
CA GLY A 83 7.20 12.93 -9.20
C GLY A 83 7.76 11.56 -8.82
N ILE A 84 7.59 11.14 -7.55
CA ILE A 84 7.90 9.77 -7.10
C ILE A 84 6.85 8.81 -7.64
N ILE A 85 5.59 9.26 -7.67
CA ILE A 85 4.45 8.55 -8.23
C ILE A 85 3.70 9.43 -9.24
N SER A 86 2.98 8.80 -10.15
CA SER A 86 2.10 9.42 -11.13
C SER A 86 0.74 9.80 -10.54
N GLU A 87 0.00 10.67 -11.23
CA GLU A 87 -1.36 11.06 -10.84
C GLU A 87 -2.30 9.85 -10.83
N GLY A 88 -2.24 8.99 -11.86
CA GLY A 88 -3.05 7.78 -11.93
C GLY A 88 -2.77 6.81 -10.77
N LEU A 89 -1.49 6.58 -10.44
CA LEU A 89 -1.15 5.75 -9.28
C LEU A 89 -1.59 6.39 -7.96
N SER A 90 -1.49 7.72 -7.85
CA SER A 90 -1.98 8.43 -6.67
C SER A 90 -3.48 8.24 -6.47
N ASP A 91 -4.28 8.28 -7.54
CA ASP A 91 -5.72 8.06 -7.48
C ASP A 91 -6.07 6.64 -7.01
N GLU A 92 -5.38 5.62 -7.52
CA GLU A 92 -5.54 4.24 -7.03
C GLU A 92 -5.16 4.11 -5.54
N LEU A 93 -4.03 4.69 -5.14
CA LEU A 93 -3.56 4.68 -3.74
C LEU A 93 -4.49 5.43 -2.78
N TYR A 94 -5.29 6.38 -3.27
CA TYR A 94 -6.31 7.05 -2.48
C TYR A 94 -7.46 6.12 -2.07
N GLU A 95 -7.79 5.12 -2.89
CA GLU A 95 -8.79 4.11 -2.54
C GLU A 95 -8.32 3.28 -1.34
N TYR A 96 -7.05 2.83 -1.37
CA TYR A 96 -6.44 2.10 -0.26
C TYR A 96 -6.24 2.97 0.99
N LEU A 97 -5.97 4.27 0.83
CA LEU A 97 -5.95 5.22 1.95
C LEU A 97 -7.32 5.31 2.63
N THR A 98 -8.38 5.37 1.83
CA THR A 98 -9.77 5.43 2.30
C THR A 98 -10.14 4.13 3.00
N PHE A 99 -9.81 3.00 2.39
CA PHE A 99 -9.98 1.68 2.98
C PHE A 99 -9.24 1.56 4.32
N ARG A 100 -7.99 2.02 4.40
CA ARG A 100 -7.22 2.04 5.64
C ARG A 100 -7.95 2.80 6.74
N HIS A 101 -8.43 4.01 6.46
CA HIS A 101 -9.14 4.82 7.44
C HIS A 101 -10.40 4.10 7.93
N PHE A 102 -11.16 3.50 7.02
CA PHE A 102 -12.30 2.66 7.37
C PHE A 102 -11.88 1.46 8.23
N PHE A 103 -10.91 0.66 7.79
CA PHE A 103 -10.48 -0.58 8.42
C PHE A 103 -9.98 -0.37 9.86
N VAL A 104 -9.22 0.70 10.12
CA VAL A 104 -8.70 1.02 11.46
C VAL A 104 -9.83 1.31 12.46
N HIS A 105 -10.96 1.80 12.00
CA HIS A 105 -12.12 2.12 12.83
C HIS A 105 -13.24 1.06 12.75
N ALA A 106 -13.15 0.15 11.79
CA ALA A 106 -14.15 -0.85 11.54
C ALA A 106 -14.00 -2.07 12.45
N TYR A 107 -15.13 -2.70 12.74
CA TYR A 107 -15.19 -4.06 13.26
C TYR A 107 -15.24 -5.02 12.06
N GLY A 108 -14.65 -6.21 12.20
CA GLY A 108 -14.59 -7.18 11.10
C GLY A 108 -15.94 -7.59 10.51
N PHE A 109 -17.05 -7.46 11.24
CA PHE A 109 -18.40 -7.73 10.72
C PHE A 109 -18.96 -6.63 9.80
N MET A 110 -18.31 -5.47 9.73
CA MET A 110 -18.68 -4.36 8.82
C MET A 110 -17.92 -4.44 7.49
N LEU A 111 -17.01 -5.40 7.34
CA LEU A 111 -16.28 -5.64 6.10
C LEU A 111 -17.23 -6.26 5.07
N GLU A 112 -17.36 -5.63 3.91
CA GLU A 112 -18.09 -6.18 2.78
C GLU A 112 -17.17 -7.00 1.88
N GLU A 113 -17.57 -8.25 1.63
CA GLU A 113 -16.79 -9.20 0.83
C GLU A 113 -16.48 -8.67 -0.56
N THR A 114 -17.48 -8.14 -1.28
CA THR A 114 -17.31 -7.61 -2.63
C THR A 114 -16.29 -6.47 -2.70
N HIS A 115 -16.34 -5.55 -1.73
CA HIS A 115 -15.38 -4.44 -1.68
C HIS A 115 -13.95 -4.92 -1.39
N LEU A 116 -13.80 -5.93 -0.51
CA LEU A 116 -12.49 -6.51 -0.24
C LEU A 116 -11.94 -7.30 -1.43
N GLU A 117 -12.79 -7.99 -2.18
CA GLU A 117 -12.41 -8.68 -3.41
C GLU A 117 -11.93 -7.69 -4.47
N ASP A 118 -12.67 -6.61 -4.71
CA ASP A 118 -12.29 -5.57 -5.67
C ASP A 118 -10.91 -4.98 -5.34
N LEU A 119 -10.67 -4.64 -4.07
CA LEU A 119 -9.36 -4.15 -3.61
C LEU A 119 -8.26 -5.21 -3.71
N ALA A 120 -8.57 -6.47 -3.40
CA ALA A 120 -7.61 -7.56 -3.45
C ALA A 120 -7.20 -7.95 -4.87
N ASP A 121 -8.11 -7.82 -5.84
CA ASP A 121 -7.86 -8.10 -7.24
C ASP A 121 -6.99 -7.00 -7.88
N ASN A 122 -7.17 -5.74 -7.46
CA ASN A 122 -6.43 -4.60 -8.01
C ASN A 122 -5.03 -4.42 -7.38
N ILE A 123 -4.85 -4.71 -6.09
CA ILE A 123 -3.60 -4.37 -5.38
C ILE A 123 -2.32 -4.97 -5.97
N PRO A 124 -2.29 -6.16 -6.61
CA PRO A 124 -1.06 -6.67 -7.21
C PRO A 124 -0.58 -5.81 -8.38
N GLU A 125 -1.49 -5.26 -9.19
CA GLU A 125 -1.16 -4.37 -10.30
C GLU A 125 -0.71 -3.01 -9.79
N THR A 126 -1.46 -2.40 -8.86
CA THR A 126 -1.09 -1.14 -8.19
C THR A 126 0.30 -1.26 -7.53
N TRP A 127 0.60 -2.38 -6.88
CA TRP A 127 1.93 -2.63 -6.29
C TRP A 127 3.04 -2.73 -7.33
N ALA A 128 2.81 -3.44 -8.44
CA ALA A 128 3.78 -3.57 -9.52
C ALA A 128 4.07 -2.22 -10.17
N GLN A 129 3.03 -1.41 -10.41
CA GLN A 129 3.18 -0.04 -10.92
C GLN A 129 3.96 0.83 -9.92
N PHE A 130 3.60 0.78 -8.63
CA PHE A 130 4.30 1.52 -7.59
C PHE A 130 5.80 1.20 -7.54
N LEU A 131 6.17 -0.08 -7.56
CA LEU A 131 7.59 -0.47 -7.58
C LEU A 131 8.30 0.06 -8.82
N SER A 132 7.68 -0.03 -9.99
CA SER A 132 8.27 0.48 -11.23
C SER A 132 8.50 2.00 -11.16
N GLU A 133 7.52 2.76 -10.69
CA GLU A 133 7.63 4.22 -10.55
C GLU A 133 8.68 4.62 -9.50
N ALA A 134 8.70 3.94 -8.35
CA ALA A 134 9.70 4.14 -7.31
C ALA A 134 11.13 3.85 -7.79
N GLU A 135 11.34 2.74 -8.52
CA GLU A 135 12.63 2.40 -9.12
C GLU A 135 13.06 3.46 -10.15
N ASN A 136 12.16 3.89 -11.04
CA ASN A 136 12.41 4.93 -12.03
C ASN A 136 12.78 6.28 -11.38
N PHE A 137 12.24 6.59 -10.21
CA PHE A 137 12.59 7.82 -9.47
C PHE A 137 14.05 7.82 -8.97
N PHE A 138 14.64 6.65 -8.67
CA PHE A 138 16.06 6.54 -8.31
C PHE A 138 17.00 6.54 -9.51
N GLU A 139 16.50 6.30 -10.72
CA GLU A 139 17.30 6.35 -11.95
C GLU A 139 17.51 7.78 -12.49
N LYS A 140 16.67 8.72 -12.04
CA LYS A 140 16.73 10.15 -12.37
C LYS A 140 17.66 10.91 -11.41
#